data_AF-A0A543PYC1-F1
#
_entry.id   AF-A0A543PYC1-F1
#
_cell.length_a   1.000
_cell.length_b   1.000
_cell.length_c   1.000
_cell.angle_alpha   90.00
_cell.angle_beta   90.00
_cell.angle_gamma   90.00
#
_symmetry.space_group_name_H-M   'P 1'
#
loop_
_entity.id
_entity.type
_entity.pdbx_description
1 polymer ?
#
loop_
_entity_poly.entity_id
_entity_poly.type
_entity_poly.pdbx_seq_one_letter_code
_entity_poly.pdbx_strand_id
1 'polypeptide(L)'
;MAHVGAFEQDQPGGLVWIPEGKAFGFDDLVFYRGKGEVPFEEVAPRIDLILTGPHATAALARELAPFLEPGLTQRQQHDFSDMTTSDLCKRWVEVDEHAVYVEFPHHRILFDPNREWPADPEAGLRAFFDRHDAKARGEAVTFNGVDSIRPISFSGVPFLRRPTSDAEWAALMAVITDLGNRGARPYAQVRDEVIAKVFEAKCAHLHDLTLDTATVADFNSARMLHVQCVHDTMNATVGPDGAVDHDKPRADWLPRIVSLGNRGDERGEPRPPVTGGLLPLVDVPIIDAAQFRSLQQALAFAFEVPHEELDDALALNSPYLGAFECQQIGRLLRTLEPQGIVRHGSQEKVLAIRTGAYQAEFLRETLMGPTNVAHVRQPGTDWPETDHEHHVDLTQRLKTAYDILRRWDYDVPPTKAYAPPRFR
;
A
#
# COMPACT_ATOMS: atom_id res chain seq x y z
N MET A 1 -27.74 -7.70 13.18
CA MET A 1 -26.47 -7.80 12.45
C MET A 1 -26.77 -8.19 11.03
N ALA A 2 -26.41 -7.33 10.08
CA ALA A 2 -26.35 -7.73 8.68
C ALA A 2 -24.95 -8.33 8.43
N HIS A 3 -24.88 -9.50 7.80
CA HIS A 3 -23.63 -10.06 7.33
C HIS A 3 -23.32 -9.41 5.96
N VAL A 4 -22.26 -8.60 5.90
CA VAL A 4 -21.75 -8.05 4.65
C VAL A 4 -20.49 -8.85 4.33
N GLY A 5 -20.67 -10.00 3.66
CA GLY A 5 -19.58 -10.94 3.41
C GLY A 5 -18.97 -11.50 4.69
N ALA A 6 -17.64 -11.41 4.82
CA ALA A 6 -16.87 -11.87 5.98
C ALA A 6 -16.90 -10.91 7.18
N PHE A 7 -17.54 -9.74 7.04
CA PHE A 7 -17.63 -8.72 8.08
C PHE A 7 -19.05 -8.55 8.62
N GLU A 8 -19.15 -8.04 9.84
CA GLU A 8 -20.40 -7.76 10.52
C GLU A 8 -20.63 -6.25 10.61
N GLN A 9 -21.89 -5.81 10.46
CA GLN A 9 -22.28 -4.45 10.79
C GLN A 9 -23.44 -4.46 11.77
N ASP A 10 -23.32 -3.66 12.83
CA ASP A 10 -24.34 -3.62 13.89
C ASP A 10 -25.64 -3.00 13.37
N GLN A 11 -25.51 -1.92 12.60
CA GLN A 11 -26.59 -1.15 11.99
C GLN A 11 -26.05 -0.32 10.80
N PRO A 12 -26.91 0.13 9.86
CA PRO A 12 -26.48 1.04 8.79
C PRO A 12 -25.80 2.30 9.35
N GLY A 13 -24.63 2.66 8.79
CA GLY A 13 -23.80 3.77 9.28
C GLY A 13 -23.06 3.50 10.59
N GLY A 14 -23.23 2.32 11.19
CA GLY A 14 -22.46 1.84 12.34
C GLY A 14 -21.14 1.21 11.93
N LEU A 15 -20.29 0.94 12.92
CA LEU A 15 -18.98 0.33 12.74
C LEU A 15 -19.07 -1.03 12.03
N VAL A 16 -18.06 -1.29 11.20
CA VAL A 16 -17.84 -2.56 10.50
C VAL A 16 -16.83 -3.39 11.29
N TRP A 17 -17.14 -4.66 11.50
CA TRP A 17 -16.42 -5.53 12.42
C TRP A 17 -15.89 -6.79 11.76
N ILE A 18 -14.74 -7.22 12.26
CA ILE A 18 -14.20 -8.56 12.09
C ILE A 18 -14.76 -9.42 13.22
N PRO A 19 -15.35 -10.59 12.92
CA PRO A 19 -15.89 -11.49 13.94
C PRO A 19 -14.85 -11.87 15.01
N GLU A 20 -15.32 -12.08 16.24
CA GLU A 20 -14.46 -12.48 17.35
C GLU A 20 -13.68 -13.77 17.03
N GLY A 21 -12.42 -13.82 17.46
CA GLY A 21 -11.56 -14.99 17.32
C GLY A 21 -11.05 -15.26 15.91
N LYS A 22 -11.39 -14.42 14.90
CA LYS A 22 -10.87 -14.58 13.54
C LYS A 22 -9.33 -14.49 13.53
N ALA A 23 -8.70 -15.50 12.94
CA ALA A 23 -7.29 -15.49 12.61
C ALA A 23 -7.14 -15.47 11.08
N PHE A 24 -6.04 -14.88 10.62
CA PHE A 24 -5.77 -14.71 9.20
C PHE A 24 -4.52 -15.49 8.78
N GLY A 25 -4.64 -16.23 7.69
CA GLY A 25 -3.54 -16.94 7.04
C GLY A 25 -3.34 -16.51 5.58
N PHE A 26 -2.45 -17.20 4.86
CA PHE A 26 -2.14 -16.92 3.46
C PHE A 26 -3.40 -16.78 2.59
N ASP A 27 -4.33 -17.72 2.70
CA ASP A 27 -5.57 -17.73 1.91
C ASP A 27 -6.54 -16.62 2.27
N ASP A 28 -6.43 -15.98 3.43
CA ASP A 28 -7.25 -14.82 3.76
C ASP A 28 -6.64 -13.53 3.19
N LEU A 29 -5.30 -13.46 3.10
CA LEU A 29 -4.57 -12.21 2.88
C LEU A 29 -4.08 -12.03 1.43
N VAL A 30 -3.90 -13.12 0.68
CA VAL A 30 -3.27 -13.07 -0.65
C VAL A 30 -4.32 -13.24 -1.74
N PHE A 31 -4.41 -12.29 -2.66
CA PHE A 31 -5.35 -12.27 -3.78
C PHE A 31 -4.58 -12.30 -5.10
N TYR A 32 -4.99 -13.20 -5.99
CA TYR A 32 -4.41 -13.35 -7.33
C TYR A 32 -5.47 -13.91 -8.28
N ARG A 33 -5.25 -13.72 -9.58
CA ARG A 33 -6.14 -14.23 -10.62
C ARG A 33 -6.22 -15.76 -10.58
N GLY A 34 -7.43 -16.30 -10.52
CA GLY A 34 -7.67 -17.75 -10.47
C GLY A 34 -7.48 -18.38 -9.09
N LYS A 35 -7.39 -17.58 -8.02
CA LYS A 35 -7.37 -18.10 -6.65
C LYS A 35 -8.57 -19.03 -6.39
N GLY A 36 -8.27 -20.20 -5.81
CA GLY A 36 -9.23 -21.27 -5.58
C GLY A 36 -9.36 -22.27 -6.76
N GLU A 37 -8.83 -21.92 -7.93
CA GLU A 37 -8.79 -22.79 -9.12
C GLU A 37 -7.36 -23.26 -9.43
N VAL A 38 -6.37 -22.37 -9.29
CA VAL A 38 -4.94 -22.66 -9.48
C VAL A 38 -4.15 -22.39 -8.21
N PRO A 39 -3.15 -23.22 -7.86
CA PRO A 39 -2.28 -22.97 -6.72
C PRO A 39 -1.37 -21.77 -6.97
N PHE A 40 -0.92 -21.11 -5.89
CA PHE A 40 -0.10 -19.90 -6.00
C PHE A 40 1.22 -20.15 -6.72
N GLU A 41 1.82 -21.32 -6.54
CA GLU A 41 3.07 -21.74 -7.14
C GLU A 41 3.02 -21.75 -8.69
N GLU A 42 1.85 -21.98 -9.27
CA GLU A 42 1.66 -21.97 -10.74
C GLU A 42 1.54 -20.55 -11.32
N VAL A 43 1.13 -19.57 -10.51
CA VAL A 43 1.02 -18.17 -10.96
C VAL A 43 2.28 -17.38 -10.65
N ALA A 44 2.98 -17.70 -9.56
CA ALA A 44 4.16 -16.99 -9.08
C ALA A 44 5.24 -16.68 -10.15
N PRO A 45 5.58 -17.58 -11.10
CA PRO A 45 6.55 -17.29 -12.17
C PRO A 45 6.21 -16.08 -13.05
N ARG A 46 4.91 -15.81 -13.24
CA ARG A 46 4.39 -14.76 -14.13
C ARG A 46 4.22 -13.42 -13.44
N ILE A 47 4.24 -13.40 -12.10
CA ILE A 47 4.04 -12.19 -11.32
C ILE A 47 5.24 -11.26 -11.49
N ASP A 48 5.01 -10.04 -11.94
CA ASP A 48 6.02 -8.96 -11.97
C ASP A 48 5.65 -7.76 -11.09
N LEU A 49 4.45 -7.80 -10.49
CA LEU A 49 3.93 -6.78 -9.59
C LEU A 49 3.31 -7.42 -8.33
N ILE A 50 3.83 -7.03 -7.17
CA ILE A 50 3.25 -7.35 -5.86
C ILE A 50 2.68 -6.06 -5.28
N LEU A 51 1.37 -6.02 -5.10
CA LEU A 51 0.66 -4.95 -4.42
C LEU A 51 0.57 -5.29 -2.94
N THR A 52 0.81 -4.31 -2.07
CA THR A 52 0.60 -4.45 -0.61
C THR A 52 -0.35 -3.35 -0.16
N GLY A 53 -1.33 -3.71 0.68
CA GLY A 53 -2.35 -2.80 1.20
C GLY A 53 -2.31 -2.75 2.71
N PRO A 54 -1.29 -2.11 3.31
CA PRO A 54 -1.07 -2.09 4.76
C PRO A 54 -2.22 -1.47 5.55
N HIS A 55 -3.06 -0.66 4.90
CA HIS A 55 -4.14 0.06 5.56
C HIS A 55 -5.49 -0.11 4.87
N ALA A 56 -5.60 -1.10 3.99
CA ALA A 56 -6.74 -1.25 3.09
C ALA A 56 -8.02 -1.76 3.77
N THR A 57 -7.92 -2.42 4.93
CA THR A 57 -9.11 -2.86 5.67
C THR A 57 -9.57 -1.79 6.68
N ALA A 58 -10.84 -1.38 6.57
CA ALA A 58 -11.49 -0.51 7.56
C ALA A 58 -12.02 -1.27 8.78
N ALA A 59 -12.30 -2.57 8.66
CA ALA A 59 -12.98 -3.33 9.71
C ALA A 59 -12.16 -3.41 11.00
N LEU A 60 -12.85 -3.26 12.14
CA LEU A 60 -12.27 -3.34 13.48
C LEU A 60 -12.50 -4.73 14.07
N ALA A 61 -11.53 -5.26 14.81
CA ALA A 61 -11.74 -6.49 15.56
C ALA A 61 -12.83 -6.28 16.63
N ARG A 62 -13.82 -7.18 16.70
CA ARG A 62 -14.95 -7.08 17.63
C ARG A 62 -14.49 -7.00 19.10
N GLU A 63 -13.38 -7.65 19.43
CA GLU A 63 -12.75 -7.65 20.75
C GLU A 63 -12.32 -6.25 21.22
N LEU A 64 -12.17 -5.29 20.30
CA LEU A 64 -11.86 -3.90 20.64
C LEU A 64 -13.08 -3.09 21.09
N ALA A 65 -14.30 -3.56 20.85
CA ALA A 65 -15.53 -2.81 21.12
C ALA A 65 -15.59 -2.20 22.55
N PRO A 66 -15.17 -2.91 23.63
CA PRO A 66 -15.16 -2.33 24.97
C PRO A 66 -14.17 -1.18 25.16
N PHE A 67 -13.23 -0.95 24.25
CA PHE A 67 -12.16 0.06 24.39
C PHE A 67 -12.33 1.24 23.43
N LEU A 68 -13.25 1.16 22.48
CA LEU A 68 -13.47 2.23 21.52
C LEU A 68 -14.22 3.41 22.13
N GLU A 69 -14.02 4.58 21.54
CA GLU A 69 -14.84 5.77 21.82
C GLU A 69 -16.29 5.54 21.38
N PRO A 70 -17.28 5.92 22.20
CA PRO A 70 -18.68 5.80 21.83
C PRO A 70 -19.02 6.79 20.71
N GLY A 71 -19.96 6.39 19.85
CA GLY A 71 -20.48 7.27 18.80
C GLY A 71 -19.64 7.35 17.54
N LEU A 72 -18.55 6.57 17.43
CA LEU A 72 -17.84 6.38 16.17
C LEU A 72 -18.79 5.87 15.08
N THR A 73 -18.64 6.43 13.89
CA THR A 73 -19.46 6.10 12.72
C THR A 73 -18.67 5.31 11.68
N GLN A 74 -19.38 4.66 10.76
CA GLN A 74 -18.76 4.02 9.60
C GLN A 74 -17.89 5.03 8.81
N ARG A 75 -18.40 6.26 8.65
CA ARG A 75 -17.70 7.36 7.97
C ARG A 75 -16.31 7.62 8.54
N GLN A 76 -16.22 7.79 9.86
CA GLN A 76 -14.96 8.08 10.55
C GLN A 76 -14.00 6.89 10.48
N GLN A 77 -14.53 5.68 10.67
CA GLN A 77 -13.78 4.43 10.54
C GLN A 77 -13.17 4.30 9.14
N HIS A 78 -13.95 4.50 8.09
CA HIS A 78 -13.51 4.36 6.72
C HIS A 78 -12.54 5.48 6.32
N ASP A 79 -12.77 6.73 6.74
CA ASP A 79 -11.86 7.84 6.46
C ASP A 79 -10.44 7.60 7.01
N PHE A 80 -10.34 6.97 8.19
CA PHE A 80 -9.06 6.67 8.83
C PHE A 80 -8.37 5.38 8.32
N SER A 81 -8.94 4.74 7.31
CA SER A 81 -8.35 3.63 6.56
C SER A 81 -8.08 4.04 5.11
N ASP A 82 -7.35 3.20 4.36
CA ASP A 82 -7.18 3.35 2.90
C ASP A 82 -8.17 2.42 2.19
N MET A 83 -9.45 2.49 2.56
CA MET A 83 -10.38 1.40 2.21
C MET A 83 -10.60 1.23 0.69
N THR A 84 -10.39 2.29 -0.09
CA THR A 84 -10.55 2.25 -1.54
C THR A 84 -9.47 1.37 -2.18
N THR A 85 -8.30 1.28 -1.53
CA THR A 85 -7.19 0.41 -1.92
C THR A 85 -7.60 -1.06 -1.98
N SER A 86 -8.45 -1.54 -1.04
CA SER A 86 -8.85 -2.96 -0.99
C SER A 86 -9.57 -3.38 -2.27
N ASP A 87 -10.64 -2.66 -2.61
CA ASP A 87 -11.45 -2.96 -3.80
C ASP A 87 -10.68 -2.70 -5.09
N LEU A 88 -9.89 -1.62 -5.15
CA LEU A 88 -9.06 -1.30 -6.32
C LEU A 88 -8.04 -2.42 -6.59
N CYS A 89 -7.29 -2.85 -5.57
CA CYS A 89 -6.24 -3.85 -5.75
C CYS A 89 -6.79 -5.24 -6.03
N LYS A 90 -7.88 -5.64 -5.36
CA LYS A 90 -8.60 -6.89 -5.68
C LYS A 90 -9.06 -6.90 -7.13
N ARG A 91 -9.64 -5.79 -7.60
CA ARG A 91 -10.05 -5.67 -9.00
C ARG A 91 -8.86 -5.66 -9.96
N TRP A 92 -7.75 -5.03 -9.56
CA TRP A 92 -6.53 -5.00 -10.38
C TRP A 92 -5.99 -6.42 -10.61
N VAL A 93 -5.87 -7.25 -9.57
CA VAL A 93 -5.38 -8.63 -9.72
C VAL A 93 -6.35 -9.54 -10.49
N GLU A 94 -7.63 -9.19 -10.59
CA GLU A 94 -8.57 -9.91 -11.47
C GLU A 94 -8.28 -9.65 -12.95
N VAL A 95 -7.85 -8.44 -13.31
CA VAL A 95 -7.62 -8.02 -14.70
C VAL A 95 -6.17 -8.17 -15.15
N ASP A 96 -5.20 -8.15 -14.23
CA ASP A 96 -3.77 -8.35 -14.51
C ASP A 96 -3.27 -9.66 -13.90
N GLU A 97 -2.98 -10.65 -14.76
CA GLU A 97 -2.45 -11.94 -14.33
C GLU A 97 -1.00 -11.90 -13.83
N HIS A 98 -0.32 -10.77 -14.05
CA HIS A 98 1.05 -10.54 -13.57
C HIS A 98 1.08 -9.84 -12.21
N ALA A 99 -0.09 -9.58 -11.59
CA ALA A 99 -0.21 -8.94 -10.30
C ALA A 99 -0.71 -9.90 -9.20
N VAL A 100 -0.17 -9.75 -8.00
CA VAL A 100 -0.68 -10.35 -6.76
C VAL A 100 -0.86 -9.25 -5.72
N TYR A 101 -1.86 -9.37 -4.86
CA TYR A 101 -2.18 -8.40 -3.81
C TYR A 101 -2.14 -9.05 -2.44
N VAL A 102 -1.48 -8.42 -1.49
CA VAL A 102 -1.46 -8.82 -0.07
C VAL A 102 -2.13 -7.73 0.76
N GLU A 103 -3.25 -8.07 1.38
CA GLU A 103 -4.07 -7.14 2.16
C GLU A 103 -3.76 -7.27 3.66
N PHE A 104 -3.61 -6.15 4.36
CA PHE A 104 -3.59 -6.15 5.82
C PHE A 104 -5.02 -6.26 6.36
N PRO A 105 -5.32 -7.23 7.25
CA PRO A 105 -6.70 -7.60 7.57
C PRO A 105 -7.35 -6.73 8.65
N HIS A 106 -6.63 -5.78 9.25
CA HIS A 106 -7.10 -5.00 10.39
C HIS A 106 -7.15 -3.51 10.05
N HIS A 107 -7.97 -2.76 10.78
CA HIS A 107 -7.84 -1.30 10.79
C HIS A 107 -6.49 -0.87 11.40
N ARG A 108 -5.87 0.17 10.83
CA ARG A 108 -4.58 0.74 11.27
C ARG A 108 -4.52 1.31 12.69
N ILE A 109 -5.63 1.25 13.46
CA ILE A 109 -5.63 1.73 14.85
C ILE A 109 -4.87 0.76 15.75
N LEU A 110 -4.80 -0.50 15.32
CA LEU A 110 -3.94 -1.53 15.90
C LEU A 110 -2.49 -1.32 15.46
N PHE A 111 -1.67 -2.36 15.53
CA PHE A 111 -0.30 -2.35 15.01
C PHE A 111 -0.29 -1.96 13.53
N ASP A 112 0.06 -0.71 13.27
CA ASP A 112 0.22 -0.14 11.93
C ASP A 112 1.40 -0.86 11.24
N PRO A 113 1.16 -1.66 10.17
CA PRO A 113 2.22 -2.40 9.49
C PRO A 113 3.18 -1.48 8.73
N ASN A 114 2.82 -0.21 8.55
CA ASN A 114 3.65 0.85 8.00
C ASN A 114 4.41 1.61 9.11
N ARG A 115 4.69 0.95 10.23
CA ARG A 115 5.55 1.41 11.33
C ARG A 115 6.42 0.27 11.84
N GLU A 116 7.51 0.64 12.50
CA GLU A 116 8.34 -0.34 13.20
C GLU A 116 7.55 -0.96 14.35
N TRP A 117 7.70 -2.28 14.53
CA TRP A 117 7.09 -2.95 15.67
C TRP A 117 7.71 -2.40 16.97
N PRO A 118 6.91 -1.83 17.88
CA PRO A 118 7.45 -1.22 19.08
C PRO A 118 8.02 -2.28 20.02
N ALA A 119 9.19 -1.99 20.62
CA ALA A 119 9.77 -2.85 21.65
C ALA A 119 8.90 -2.91 22.91
N ASP A 120 8.26 -1.79 23.26
CA ASP A 120 7.30 -1.66 24.34
C ASP A 120 6.03 -0.94 23.82
N PRO A 121 5.03 -1.69 23.33
CA PRO A 121 3.81 -1.12 22.79
C PRO A 121 3.00 -0.33 23.83
N GLU A 122 2.97 -0.76 25.08
CA GLU A 122 2.19 -0.09 26.14
C GLU A 122 2.81 1.25 26.50
N ALA A 123 4.12 1.30 26.71
CA ALA A 123 4.82 2.57 26.99
C ALA A 123 4.65 3.56 25.83
N GLY A 124 4.71 3.08 24.58
CA GLY A 124 4.44 3.89 23.39
C GLY A 124 3.04 4.49 23.40
N LEU A 125 2.01 3.68 23.66
CA LEU A 125 0.61 4.13 23.69
C LEU A 125 0.34 5.10 24.85
N ARG A 126 0.89 4.86 26.04
CA ARG A 126 0.83 5.79 27.18
C ARG A 126 1.45 7.14 26.83
N ALA A 127 2.65 7.13 26.26
CA ALA A 127 3.35 8.34 25.83
C ALA A 127 2.57 9.10 24.74
N PHE A 128 1.86 8.40 23.85
CA PHE A 128 0.97 9.04 22.89
C PHE A 128 -0.14 9.82 23.60
N PHE A 129 -0.88 9.21 24.53
CA PHE A 129 -1.95 9.90 25.26
C PHE A 129 -1.42 11.09 26.07
N ASP A 130 -0.24 10.98 26.68
CA ASP A 130 0.37 12.11 27.39
C ASP A 130 0.69 13.28 26.46
N ARG A 131 1.20 13.00 25.25
CA ARG A 131 1.39 14.03 24.22
C ARG A 131 0.07 14.60 23.73
N HIS A 132 -0.96 13.77 23.59
CA HIS A 132 -2.28 14.25 23.19
C HIS A 132 -2.85 15.24 24.21
N ASP A 133 -2.76 14.93 25.49
CA ASP A 133 -3.20 15.82 26.55
C ASP A 133 -2.37 17.10 26.60
N ALA A 134 -1.05 17.02 26.34
CA ALA A 134 -0.20 18.19 26.17
C ALA A 134 -0.64 19.07 24.99
N LYS A 135 -0.95 18.47 23.84
CA LYS A 135 -1.48 19.18 22.67
C LYS A 135 -2.78 19.90 23.01
N ALA A 136 -3.68 19.25 23.74
CA ALA A 136 -4.95 19.83 24.18
C ALA A 136 -4.75 21.04 25.12
N ARG A 137 -3.63 21.10 25.86
CA ARG A 137 -3.22 22.27 26.65
C ARG A 137 -2.50 23.37 25.83
N GLY A 138 -2.36 23.19 24.52
CA GLY A 138 -1.71 24.14 23.62
C GLY A 138 -0.19 23.96 23.51
N GLU A 139 0.37 22.85 23.99
CA GLU A 139 1.79 22.57 23.86
C GLU A 139 2.16 22.17 22.42
N ALA A 140 3.31 22.63 21.94
CA ALA A 140 3.82 22.27 20.62
C ALA A 140 4.41 20.84 20.65
N VAL A 141 3.59 19.85 20.35
CA VAL A 141 3.97 18.44 20.35
C VAL A 141 3.85 17.79 18.97
N THR A 142 4.70 16.80 18.72
CA THR A 142 4.63 15.92 17.54
C THR A 142 4.25 14.50 17.95
N PHE A 143 3.43 13.85 17.11
CA PHE A 143 3.07 12.44 17.28
C PHE A 143 3.99 11.49 16.51
N ASN A 144 5.02 12.01 15.82
CA ASN A 144 5.97 11.18 15.11
C ASN A 144 6.72 10.24 16.08
N GLY A 145 6.82 8.96 15.70
CA GLY A 145 7.62 7.95 16.41
C GLY A 145 6.96 7.30 17.63
N VAL A 146 5.70 7.61 17.92
CA VAL A 146 4.90 6.99 19.01
C VAL A 146 3.56 6.44 18.50
N ASP A 147 3.48 6.17 17.20
CA ASP A 147 2.22 5.96 16.47
C ASP A 147 2.10 4.56 15.84
N SER A 148 2.81 3.57 16.37
CA SER A 148 2.66 2.17 15.94
C SER A 148 1.31 1.58 16.32
N ILE A 149 0.67 2.11 17.37
CA ILE A 149 -0.75 1.95 17.68
C ILE A 149 -1.35 3.36 17.56
N ARG A 150 -2.44 3.53 16.81
CA ARG A 150 -3.03 4.84 16.54
C ARG A 150 -4.37 5.00 17.26
N PRO A 151 -4.40 5.54 18.49
CA PRO A 151 -5.65 5.71 19.23
C PRO A 151 -6.51 6.87 18.71
N ILE A 152 -6.00 7.69 17.79
CA ILE A 152 -6.66 8.89 17.25
C ILE A 152 -6.38 9.01 15.75
N SER A 153 -7.37 9.47 14.97
CA SER A 153 -7.24 9.73 13.53
C SER A 153 -6.30 10.90 13.20
N PHE A 154 -5.96 11.07 11.92
CA PHE A 154 -5.19 12.22 11.46
C PHE A 154 -5.90 13.57 11.69
N SER A 155 -7.25 13.56 11.69
CA SER A 155 -8.08 14.73 11.98
C SER A 155 -8.32 14.97 13.47
N GLY A 156 -7.80 14.10 14.34
CA GLY A 156 -7.97 14.22 15.79
C GLY A 156 -9.21 13.53 16.35
N VAL A 157 -9.93 12.73 15.56
CA VAL A 157 -11.07 11.94 16.05
C VAL A 157 -10.53 10.81 16.93
N PRO A 158 -10.92 10.73 18.21
CA PRO A 158 -10.43 9.69 19.10
C PRO A 158 -11.13 8.36 18.76
N PHE A 159 -10.34 7.29 18.63
CA PHE A 159 -10.81 5.93 18.36
C PHE A 159 -10.74 5.04 19.60
N LEU A 160 -9.62 5.09 20.32
CA LEU A 160 -9.43 4.34 21.56
C LEU A 160 -9.59 5.27 22.76
N ARG A 161 -10.38 4.84 23.74
CA ARG A 161 -10.48 5.50 25.04
C ARG A 161 -9.19 5.33 25.81
N ARG A 162 -8.71 6.40 26.44
CA ARG A 162 -7.58 6.34 27.37
C ARG A 162 -7.96 5.47 28.58
N PRO A 163 -7.25 4.35 28.85
CA PRO A 163 -7.49 3.58 30.07
C PRO A 163 -7.17 4.40 31.33
N THR A 164 -7.97 4.23 32.37
CA THR A 164 -7.94 5.02 33.62
C THR A 164 -7.32 4.28 34.80
N SER A 165 -7.08 2.98 34.66
CA SER A 165 -6.45 2.13 35.69
C SER A 165 -5.52 1.10 35.08
N ASP A 166 -4.59 0.57 35.88
CA ASP A 166 -3.64 -0.46 35.41
C ASP A 166 -4.35 -1.75 34.94
N ALA A 167 -5.51 -2.07 35.52
CA ALA A 167 -6.32 -3.20 35.09
C ALA A 167 -6.90 -2.99 33.68
N GLU A 168 -7.38 -1.77 33.38
CA GLU A 168 -7.88 -1.43 32.05
C GLU A 168 -6.75 -1.39 31.01
N TRP A 169 -5.57 -0.89 31.40
CA TRP A 169 -4.36 -0.93 30.57
C TRP A 169 -3.99 -2.38 30.23
N ALA A 170 -3.90 -3.25 31.24
CA ALA A 170 -3.59 -4.65 31.03
C ALA A 170 -4.61 -5.35 30.13
N ALA A 171 -5.90 -5.06 30.29
CA ALA A 171 -6.96 -5.62 29.46
C ALA A 171 -6.86 -5.16 27.99
N LEU A 172 -6.68 -3.86 27.75
CA LEU A 172 -6.51 -3.31 26.40
C LEU A 172 -5.28 -3.93 25.71
N MET A 173 -4.15 -3.97 26.42
CA MET A 173 -2.90 -4.48 25.86
C MET A 173 -2.93 -5.99 25.61
N ALA A 174 -3.65 -6.76 26.44
CA ALA A 174 -3.88 -8.17 26.17
C ALA A 174 -4.64 -8.38 24.85
N VAL A 175 -5.70 -7.60 24.61
CA VAL A 175 -6.48 -7.65 23.36
C VAL A 175 -5.64 -7.20 22.16
N ILE A 176 -4.95 -6.06 22.25
CA ILE A 176 -4.09 -5.55 21.17
C ILE A 176 -2.99 -6.57 20.82
N THR A 177 -2.37 -7.19 21.82
CA THR A 177 -1.29 -8.18 21.61
C THR A 177 -1.81 -9.44 20.93
N ASP A 178 -2.96 -9.94 21.37
CA ASP A 178 -3.62 -11.11 20.77
C ASP A 178 -3.99 -10.83 19.30
N LEU A 179 -4.63 -9.69 19.02
CA LEU A 179 -4.95 -9.27 17.65
C LEU A 179 -3.70 -9.06 16.80
N GLY A 180 -2.63 -8.53 17.38
CA GLY A 180 -1.32 -8.44 16.73
C GLY A 180 -0.80 -9.80 16.27
N ASN A 181 -0.99 -10.85 17.08
CA ASN A 181 -0.57 -12.21 16.75
C ASN A 181 -1.50 -12.90 15.74
N ARG A 182 -2.78 -12.53 15.66
CA ARG A 182 -3.76 -13.13 14.75
C ARG A 182 -3.90 -12.44 13.39
N GLY A 183 -3.42 -11.20 13.24
CA GLY A 183 -3.50 -10.47 11.96
C GLY A 183 -2.22 -9.76 11.58
N ALA A 184 -1.65 -8.91 12.45
CA ALA A 184 -0.54 -8.04 12.03
C ALA A 184 0.77 -8.78 11.79
N ARG A 185 1.14 -9.72 12.66
CA ARG A 185 2.31 -10.58 12.44
C ARG A 185 2.10 -11.55 11.27
N PRO A 186 0.96 -12.27 11.16
CA PRO A 186 0.67 -13.08 9.98
C PRO A 186 0.76 -12.29 8.67
N TYR A 187 0.24 -11.07 8.61
CA TYR A 187 0.37 -10.22 7.42
C TYR A 187 1.82 -9.97 7.04
N ALA A 188 2.67 -9.52 7.97
CA ALA A 188 4.07 -9.26 7.67
C ALA A 188 4.80 -10.53 7.20
N GLN A 189 4.52 -11.67 7.84
CA GLN A 189 5.07 -12.98 7.46
C GLN A 189 4.63 -13.41 6.06
N VAL A 190 3.32 -13.36 5.79
CA VAL A 190 2.75 -13.75 4.49
C VAL A 190 3.23 -12.83 3.37
N ARG A 191 3.30 -11.51 3.61
CA ARG A 191 3.85 -10.54 2.65
C ARG A 191 5.27 -10.91 2.25
N ASP A 192 6.14 -11.14 3.24
CA ASP A 192 7.55 -11.46 2.99
C ASP A 192 7.70 -12.84 2.34
N GLU A 193 6.85 -13.81 2.70
CA GLU A 193 6.79 -15.14 2.07
C GLU A 193 6.37 -15.04 0.59
N VAL A 194 5.33 -14.25 0.28
CA VAL A 194 4.87 -14.01 -1.10
C VAL A 194 5.99 -13.40 -1.94
N ILE A 195 6.67 -12.38 -1.42
CA ILE A 195 7.80 -11.73 -2.10
C ILE A 195 8.91 -12.75 -2.40
N ALA A 196 9.31 -13.55 -1.40
CA ALA A 196 10.35 -14.54 -1.55
C ALA A 196 9.96 -15.66 -2.55
N LYS A 197 8.74 -16.19 -2.45
CA LYS A 197 8.22 -17.22 -3.37
C LYS A 197 8.15 -16.75 -4.82
N VAL A 198 7.64 -15.54 -5.05
CA VAL A 198 7.62 -14.94 -6.39
C VAL A 198 9.04 -14.76 -6.90
N PHE A 199 9.94 -14.20 -6.10
CA PHE A 199 11.33 -14.00 -6.50
C PHE A 199 12.02 -15.31 -6.92
N GLU A 200 11.86 -16.38 -6.12
CA GLU A 200 12.40 -17.71 -6.43
C GLU A 200 11.81 -18.29 -7.72
N ALA A 201 10.48 -18.25 -7.85
CA ALA A 201 9.78 -18.73 -9.03
C ALA A 201 10.19 -17.98 -10.30
N LYS A 202 10.44 -16.67 -10.22
CA LYS A 202 10.96 -15.87 -11.33
C LYS A 202 12.40 -16.23 -11.68
N CYS A 203 13.26 -16.51 -10.71
CA CYS A 203 14.62 -16.96 -10.98
C CYS A 203 14.62 -18.28 -11.77
N ALA A 204 13.77 -19.24 -11.37
CA ALA A 204 13.58 -20.49 -12.11
C ALA A 204 13.02 -20.22 -13.52
N HIS A 205 11.98 -19.38 -13.64
CA HIS A 205 11.43 -19.04 -14.95
C HIS A 205 12.44 -18.37 -15.88
N LEU A 206 13.26 -17.45 -15.36
CA LEU A 206 14.30 -16.76 -16.11
C LEU A 206 15.41 -17.70 -16.57
N HIS A 207 15.69 -18.78 -15.82
CA HIS A 207 16.62 -19.82 -16.23
C HIS A 207 16.13 -20.56 -17.47
N ASP A 208 14.82 -20.89 -17.49
CA ASP A 208 14.19 -21.73 -18.51
C ASP A 208 13.56 -20.94 -19.69
N LEU A 209 13.58 -19.61 -19.64
CA LEU A 209 12.93 -18.75 -20.63
C LEU A 209 13.50 -18.97 -22.04
N THR A 210 12.65 -19.37 -22.98
CA THR A 210 13.08 -19.56 -24.38
C THR A 210 13.30 -18.22 -25.09
N LEU A 211 14.53 -17.71 -25.05
CA LEU A 211 14.88 -16.37 -25.55
C LEU A 211 14.62 -16.14 -27.04
N ASP A 212 14.65 -17.19 -27.87
CA ASP A 212 14.44 -17.07 -29.32
C ASP A 212 12.97 -16.78 -29.68
N THR A 213 12.04 -17.10 -28.78
CA THR A 213 10.60 -16.91 -28.97
C THR A 213 9.99 -15.92 -27.99
N ALA A 214 10.73 -15.50 -26.97
CA ALA A 214 10.27 -14.52 -25.98
C ALA A 214 10.06 -13.16 -26.63
N THR A 215 8.91 -12.54 -26.37
CA THR A 215 8.70 -11.13 -26.70
C THR A 215 9.48 -10.23 -25.75
N VAL A 216 9.61 -8.94 -26.09
CA VAL A 216 10.16 -7.92 -25.17
C VAL A 216 9.38 -7.90 -23.86
N ALA A 217 8.04 -8.04 -23.93
CA ALA A 217 7.19 -8.09 -22.76
C ALA A 217 7.47 -9.31 -21.88
N ASP A 218 7.61 -10.49 -22.47
CA ASP A 218 7.90 -11.73 -21.72
C ASP A 218 9.26 -11.62 -21.03
N PHE A 219 10.28 -11.16 -21.76
CA PHE A 219 11.63 -11.00 -21.22
C PHE A 219 11.71 -9.97 -20.09
N ASN A 220 11.05 -8.81 -20.26
CA ASN A 220 11.01 -7.79 -19.24
C ASN A 220 10.21 -8.23 -18.02
N SER A 221 9.04 -8.86 -18.21
CA SER A 221 8.23 -9.41 -17.14
C SER A 221 9.03 -10.44 -16.34
N ALA A 222 9.67 -11.41 -17.00
CA ALA A 222 10.51 -12.42 -16.34
C ALA A 222 11.66 -11.81 -15.50
N ARG A 223 12.16 -10.63 -15.89
CA ARG A 223 13.24 -9.93 -15.18
C ARG A 223 12.78 -8.88 -14.19
N MET A 224 11.53 -8.44 -14.20
CA MET A 224 11.05 -7.33 -13.36
C MET A 224 10.27 -7.87 -12.17
N LEU A 225 10.57 -7.38 -10.96
CA LEU A 225 9.73 -7.57 -9.79
C LEU A 225 9.56 -6.24 -9.04
N HIS A 226 8.38 -5.65 -9.17
CA HIS A 226 8.00 -4.46 -8.41
C HIS A 226 7.17 -4.85 -7.21
N VAL A 227 7.43 -4.20 -6.07
CA VAL A 227 6.58 -4.27 -4.89
C VAL A 227 6.06 -2.87 -4.58
N GLN A 228 4.77 -2.68 -4.72
CA GLN A 228 4.09 -1.39 -4.59
C GLN A 228 3.28 -1.37 -3.29
N CYS A 229 3.63 -0.48 -2.37
CA CYS A 229 2.82 -0.20 -1.18
C CYS A 229 1.71 0.77 -1.58
N VAL A 230 0.49 0.26 -1.73
CA VAL A 230 -0.66 1.04 -2.20
C VAL A 230 -1.35 1.67 -1.01
N HIS A 231 -1.58 2.97 -1.14
CA HIS A 231 -2.28 3.80 -0.18
C HIS A 231 -3.23 4.73 -0.93
N ASP A 232 -4.21 5.26 -0.21
CA ASP A 232 -5.05 6.33 -0.70
C ASP A 232 -5.40 7.32 0.41
N THR A 233 -5.34 8.62 0.12
CA THR A 233 -5.75 9.65 1.07
C THR A 233 -6.50 10.77 0.37
N MET A 234 -7.35 11.47 1.11
CA MET A 234 -8.05 12.65 0.61
C MET A 234 -7.22 13.92 0.80
N ASN A 235 -7.48 14.94 0.00
CA ASN A 235 -6.96 16.30 0.25
C ASN A 235 -7.77 17.06 1.30
N ALA A 236 -8.81 16.45 1.86
CA ALA A 236 -9.55 16.91 3.02
C ALA A 236 -9.57 15.87 4.14
N THR A 237 -10.10 16.27 5.29
CA THR A 237 -10.16 15.45 6.50
C THR A 237 -11.56 15.47 7.11
N VAL A 238 -11.93 14.37 7.77
CA VAL A 238 -13.26 14.22 8.39
C VAL A 238 -13.43 15.15 9.60
N GLY A 239 -14.56 15.85 9.62
CA GLY A 239 -15.05 16.66 10.73
C GLY A 239 -15.91 15.89 11.74
N PRO A 240 -16.35 16.56 12.82
CA PRO A 240 -17.13 15.92 13.89
C PRO A 240 -18.49 15.34 13.46
N ASP A 241 -19.11 15.90 12.41
CA ASP A 241 -20.39 15.47 11.84
C ASP A 241 -20.23 14.43 10.71
N GLY A 242 -18.99 14.00 10.45
CA GLY A 242 -18.65 13.04 9.42
C GLY A 242 -18.41 13.63 8.02
N ALA A 243 -18.60 14.93 7.81
CA ALA A 243 -18.25 15.55 6.53
C ALA A 243 -16.72 15.53 6.33
N VAL A 244 -16.24 15.14 5.15
CA VAL A 244 -14.82 15.20 4.77
C VAL A 244 -14.55 16.48 3.99
N ASP A 245 -14.72 17.62 4.65
CA ASP A 245 -14.75 18.95 4.03
C ASP A 245 -13.68 19.93 4.54
N HIS A 246 -12.87 19.52 5.52
CA HIS A 246 -11.75 20.31 6.00
C HIS A 246 -10.50 20.05 5.16
N ASP A 247 -10.27 20.92 4.17
CA ASP A 247 -9.09 20.82 3.29
C ASP A 247 -7.78 20.85 4.09
N LYS A 248 -6.86 19.95 3.74
CA LYS A 248 -5.48 19.93 4.25
C LYS A 248 -4.74 21.19 3.78
N PRO A 249 -3.63 21.57 4.44
CA PRO A 249 -2.73 22.59 3.91
C PRO A 249 -2.30 22.26 2.48
N ARG A 250 -2.20 23.26 1.61
CA ARG A 250 -1.90 23.05 0.17
C ARG A 250 -0.58 22.32 -0.08
N ALA A 251 0.40 22.49 0.82
CA ALA A 251 1.69 21.80 0.77
C ALA A 251 1.58 20.28 0.97
N ASP A 252 0.49 19.81 1.57
CA ASP A 252 0.23 18.40 1.84
C ASP A 252 -0.72 17.77 0.81
N TRP A 253 -1.14 18.53 -0.21
CA TRP A 253 -2.04 18.01 -1.23
C TRP A 253 -1.34 17.01 -2.13
N LEU A 254 -2.03 15.91 -2.37
CA LEU A 254 -1.69 14.99 -3.43
C LEU A 254 -1.94 15.60 -4.80
N PRO A 255 -1.18 15.16 -5.82
CA PRO A 255 -1.53 15.40 -7.20
C PRO A 255 -2.83 14.66 -7.55
N ARG A 256 -3.45 15.00 -8.68
CA ARG A 256 -4.77 14.51 -9.08
C ARG A 256 -4.87 12.98 -9.17
N ILE A 257 -3.80 12.27 -9.50
CA ILE A 257 -3.83 10.80 -9.65
C ILE A 257 -3.05 10.14 -8.52
N VAL A 258 -1.73 10.28 -8.50
CA VAL A 258 -0.87 9.55 -7.56
C VAL A 258 0.46 10.25 -7.29
N SER A 259 0.89 10.22 -6.03
CA SER A 259 2.27 10.49 -5.63
C SER A 259 3.00 9.16 -5.45
N LEU A 260 4.10 8.96 -6.18
CA LEU A 260 4.95 7.79 -6.03
C LEU A 260 6.13 8.12 -5.10
N GLY A 261 6.43 7.29 -4.10
CA GLY A 261 7.54 7.51 -3.16
C GLY A 261 8.56 6.37 -3.12
N ASN A 262 9.80 6.60 -3.52
CA ASN A 262 10.92 5.62 -3.44
C ASN A 262 12.01 6.00 -2.44
N ARG A 263 11.78 7.02 -1.60
CA ARG A 263 12.70 7.62 -0.61
C ARG A 263 13.76 8.55 -1.20
N GLY A 264 13.75 8.73 -2.52
CA GLY A 264 14.63 9.63 -3.25
C GLY A 264 14.20 11.10 -3.21
N ASP A 265 14.81 11.90 -4.08
CA ASP A 265 14.44 13.28 -4.36
C ASP A 265 13.28 13.38 -5.36
N GLU A 266 12.92 14.59 -5.81
CA GLU A 266 11.87 14.83 -6.80
C GLU A 266 12.07 14.12 -8.15
N ARG A 267 13.26 13.55 -8.41
CA ARG A 267 13.59 12.78 -9.60
C ARG A 267 13.71 11.28 -9.33
N GLY A 268 13.51 10.85 -8.08
CA GLY A 268 13.69 9.48 -7.62
C GLY A 268 15.14 9.12 -7.31
N GLU A 269 16.08 10.07 -7.36
CA GLU A 269 17.50 9.82 -7.11
C GLU A 269 17.78 9.73 -5.59
N PRO A 270 18.83 9.01 -5.15
CA PRO A 270 19.20 8.96 -3.75
C PRO A 270 19.47 10.37 -3.17
N ARG A 271 18.84 10.69 -2.05
CA ARG A 271 19.06 11.98 -1.38
C ARG A 271 20.40 11.97 -0.65
N PRO A 272 21.18 13.07 -0.69
CA PRO A 272 22.37 13.17 0.15
C PRO A 272 21.96 13.16 1.63
N PRO A 273 22.67 12.42 2.50
CA PRO A 273 22.36 12.42 3.92
C PRO A 273 22.57 13.81 4.53
N VAL A 274 21.65 14.21 5.41
CA VAL A 274 21.61 15.54 6.04
C VAL A 274 22.91 15.90 6.76
N THR A 275 23.62 14.89 7.29
CA THR A 275 24.86 15.08 8.06
C THR A 275 26.15 14.89 7.24
N GLY A 276 26.07 14.77 5.91
CA GLY A 276 27.26 14.69 5.03
C GLY A 276 28.04 13.37 5.06
N GLY A 277 27.39 12.25 5.39
CA GLY A 277 28.00 10.91 5.47
C GLY A 277 27.60 9.95 4.32
N LEU A 278 27.75 8.64 4.53
CA LEU A 278 27.13 7.62 3.67
C LEU A 278 25.63 7.56 3.94
N LEU A 279 24.82 7.37 2.90
CA LEU A 279 23.38 7.20 3.03
C LEU A 279 23.11 5.88 3.77
N PRO A 280 22.36 5.88 4.90
CA PRO A 280 21.95 4.64 5.54
C PRO A 280 21.21 3.76 4.52
N LEU A 281 21.42 2.43 4.57
CA LEU A 281 20.84 1.51 3.59
C LEU A 281 19.31 1.63 3.48
N VAL A 282 18.65 1.97 4.58
CA VAL A 282 17.21 2.20 4.68
C VAL A 282 16.72 3.42 3.87
N ASP A 283 17.60 4.38 3.60
CA ASP A 283 17.29 5.59 2.83
C ASP A 283 17.73 5.47 1.36
N VAL A 284 18.37 4.38 0.96
CA VAL A 284 18.75 4.14 -0.44
C VAL A 284 17.53 3.60 -1.21
N PRO A 285 17.05 4.31 -2.24
CA PRO A 285 15.96 3.82 -3.09
C PRO A 285 16.22 2.41 -3.61
N ILE A 286 15.15 1.63 -3.72
CA ILE A 286 15.20 0.23 -4.21
C ILE A 286 14.87 0.18 -5.69
N ILE A 287 13.81 0.88 -6.11
CA ILE A 287 13.57 1.13 -7.52
C ILE A 287 14.53 2.22 -7.99
N ASP A 288 15.26 1.94 -9.08
CA ASP A 288 16.17 2.92 -9.66
C ASP A 288 15.39 4.11 -10.24
N ALA A 289 16.04 5.28 -10.24
CA ALA A 289 15.37 6.53 -10.60
C ALA A 289 14.91 6.56 -12.07
N ALA A 290 15.62 5.88 -12.98
CA ALA A 290 15.21 5.81 -14.38
C ALA A 290 13.94 4.96 -14.52
N GLN A 291 13.90 3.79 -13.88
CA GLN A 291 12.72 2.93 -13.81
C GLN A 291 11.54 3.63 -13.17
N PHE A 292 11.78 4.37 -12.10
CA PHE A 292 10.75 5.12 -11.38
C PHE A 292 10.13 6.23 -12.25
N ARG A 293 10.94 6.98 -13.00
CA ARG A 293 10.45 7.98 -13.96
C ARG A 293 9.72 7.35 -15.14
N SER A 294 10.17 6.21 -15.63
CA SER A 294 9.44 5.47 -16.68
C SER A 294 8.08 4.99 -16.19
N LEU A 295 7.95 4.57 -14.93
CA LEU A 295 6.65 4.25 -14.33
C LEU A 295 5.73 5.48 -14.29
N GLN A 296 6.24 6.64 -13.87
CA GLN A 296 5.47 7.90 -13.91
C GLN A 296 4.99 8.21 -15.33
N GLN A 297 5.86 8.07 -16.33
CA GLN A 297 5.49 8.30 -17.72
C GLN A 297 4.46 7.28 -18.23
N ALA A 298 4.61 6.00 -17.89
CA ALA A 298 3.65 4.97 -18.27
C ALA A 298 2.26 5.22 -17.65
N LEU A 299 2.22 5.68 -16.40
CA LEU A 299 0.97 6.15 -15.76
C LEU A 299 0.41 7.37 -16.49
N ALA A 300 1.23 8.37 -16.81
CA ALA A 300 0.79 9.54 -17.56
C ALA A 300 0.14 9.15 -18.90
N PHE A 301 0.74 8.21 -19.64
CA PHE A 301 0.16 7.70 -20.88
C PHE A 301 -1.14 6.95 -20.67
N ALA A 302 -1.19 6.03 -19.70
CA ALA A 302 -2.38 5.21 -19.45
C ALA A 302 -3.57 6.03 -18.94
N PHE A 303 -3.29 7.11 -18.19
CA PHE A 303 -4.29 8.07 -17.73
C PHE A 303 -4.50 9.23 -18.70
N GLU A 304 -3.88 9.20 -19.88
CA GLU A 304 -4.04 10.20 -20.93
C GLU A 304 -3.76 11.64 -20.45
N VAL A 305 -2.78 11.79 -19.56
CA VAL A 305 -2.39 13.06 -18.94
C VAL A 305 -1.62 13.91 -19.96
N PRO A 306 -2.09 15.13 -20.28
CA PRO A 306 -1.33 16.08 -21.10
C PRO A 306 0.01 16.44 -20.43
N HIS A 307 1.04 16.69 -21.24
CA HIS A 307 2.38 16.95 -20.71
C HIS A 307 2.43 18.19 -19.80
N GLU A 308 1.66 19.22 -20.15
CA GLU A 308 1.51 20.46 -19.38
C GLU A 308 0.81 20.29 -18.03
N GLU A 309 0.11 19.17 -17.82
CA GLU A 309 -0.60 18.84 -16.56
C GLU A 309 0.13 17.76 -15.74
N LEU A 310 1.33 17.34 -16.17
CA LEU A 310 2.01 16.19 -15.56
C LEU A 310 2.24 16.39 -14.06
N ASP A 311 2.75 17.55 -13.66
CA ASP A 311 3.08 17.85 -12.26
C ASP A 311 1.83 18.01 -11.37
N ASP A 312 0.70 18.39 -11.97
CA ASP A 312 -0.59 18.46 -11.27
C ASP A 312 -1.24 17.08 -11.11
N ALA A 313 -0.91 16.13 -12.01
CA ALA A 313 -1.53 14.81 -12.04
C ALA A 313 -0.70 13.73 -11.33
N LEU A 314 0.63 13.83 -11.40
CA LEU A 314 1.56 12.81 -10.93
C LEU A 314 2.78 13.46 -10.28
N ALA A 315 3.19 12.96 -9.12
CA ALA A 315 4.37 13.45 -8.43
C ALA A 315 5.30 12.31 -8.02
N LEU A 316 6.60 12.61 -7.91
CA LEU A 316 7.60 11.73 -7.33
C LEU A 316 8.08 12.31 -6.01
N ASN A 317 8.07 11.49 -4.96
CA ASN A 317 8.57 11.79 -3.62
C ASN A 317 7.96 13.07 -3.00
N SER A 318 6.74 13.46 -3.39
CA SER A 318 6.07 14.64 -2.87
C SER A 318 4.54 14.48 -2.93
N PRO A 319 3.80 14.76 -1.83
CA PRO A 319 4.31 15.12 -0.50
C PRO A 319 4.87 13.91 0.26
N TYR A 320 4.67 12.69 -0.25
CA TYR A 320 5.09 11.46 0.40
C TYR A 320 6.38 10.90 -0.19
N LEU A 321 7.41 10.81 0.65
CA LEU A 321 8.73 10.28 0.27
C LEU A 321 8.75 8.75 0.14
N GLY A 322 7.76 8.02 0.62
CA GLY A 322 7.80 6.56 0.68
C GLY A 322 7.67 6.00 2.10
N ALA A 323 6.89 4.93 2.18
CA ALA A 323 6.39 4.31 3.39
C ALA A 323 7.49 3.52 4.11
N PHE A 324 7.35 3.36 5.42
CA PHE A 324 8.23 2.50 6.21
C PHE A 324 8.15 1.04 5.73
N GLU A 325 6.96 0.56 5.37
CA GLU A 325 6.79 -0.79 4.82
C GLU A 325 7.66 -0.99 3.56
N CYS A 326 7.68 -0.02 2.65
CA CYS A 326 8.52 -0.12 1.45
C CYS A 326 10.02 -0.17 1.79
N GLN A 327 10.45 0.46 2.90
CA GLN A 327 11.83 0.35 3.37
C GLN A 327 12.15 -1.05 3.91
N GLN A 328 11.20 -1.68 4.62
CA GLN A 328 11.37 -3.07 5.09
C GLN A 328 11.42 -4.05 3.93
N ILE A 329 10.50 -3.91 2.98
CA ILE A 329 10.50 -4.68 1.72
C ILE A 329 11.81 -4.47 0.97
N GLY A 330 12.31 -3.23 0.92
CA GLY A 330 13.61 -2.92 0.33
C GLY A 330 14.77 -3.68 0.96
N ARG A 331 14.79 -3.82 2.29
CA ARG A 331 15.80 -4.63 2.98
C ARG A 331 15.68 -6.10 2.57
N LEU A 332 14.47 -6.65 2.50
CA LEU A 332 14.24 -8.02 2.05
C LEU A 332 14.75 -8.21 0.62
N LEU A 333 14.35 -7.37 -0.33
CA LEU A 333 14.76 -7.48 -1.73
C LEU A 333 16.28 -7.44 -1.90
N ARG A 334 16.99 -6.56 -1.16
CA ARG A 334 18.46 -6.53 -1.16
C ARG A 334 19.10 -7.83 -0.66
N THR A 335 18.48 -8.55 0.26
CA THR A 335 18.97 -9.87 0.70
C THR A 335 18.77 -10.95 -0.36
N LEU A 336 17.80 -10.75 -1.26
CA LEU A 336 17.49 -11.66 -2.37
C LEU A 336 18.29 -11.34 -3.63
N GLU A 337 18.67 -10.08 -3.86
CA GLU A 337 19.42 -9.60 -5.05
C GLU A 337 20.58 -10.52 -5.49
N PRO A 338 21.47 -11.02 -4.60
CA PRO A 338 22.54 -11.93 -5.01
C PRO A 338 22.06 -13.24 -5.66
N GLN A 339 20.88 -13.74 -5.24
CA GLN A 339 20.24 -14.93 -5.79
C GLN A 339 19.55 -14.66 -7.12
N GLY A 340 19.24 -13.39 -7.40
CA GLY A 340 18.62 -12.93 -8.64
C GLY A 340 19.55 -12.91 -9.84
N ILE A 341 20.84 -13.25 -9.69
CA ILE A 341 21.80 -13.41 -10.78
C ILE A 341 21.70 -14.84 -11.32
N VAL A 342 21.01 -14.99 -12.45
CA VAL A 342 20.64 -16.28 -13.03
C VAL A 342 21.53 -16.58 -14.24
N ARG A 343 22.21 -17.74 -14.21
CA ARG A 343 22.83 -18.30 -15.40
C ARG A 343 21.73 -18.95 -16.25
N HIS A 344 21.48 -18.41 -17.43
CA HIS A 344 20.45 -18.88 -18.33
C HIS A 344 20.73 -20.34 -18.80
N GLY A 345 19.69 -21.13 -19.10
CA GLY A 345 19.79 -22.53 -19.51
C GLY A 345 20.72 -22.77 -20.70
N SER A 346 20.83 -21.81 -21.62
CA SER A 346 21.78 -21.86 -22.74
C SER A 346 23.27 -21.76 -22.34
N GLN A 347 23.57 -21.46 -21.07
CA GLN A 347 24.91 -21.25 -20.52
C GLN A 347 25.71 -20.05 -21.08
N GLU A 348 25.20 -19.36 -22.10
CA GLU A 348 25.87 -18.24 -22.77
C GLU A 348 25.57 -16.88 -22.13
N LYS A 349 24.49 -16.77 -21.35
CA LYS A 349 24.01 -15.51 -20.78
C LYS A 349 23.89 -15.59 -19.26
N VAL A 350 24.28 -14.50 -18.61
CA VAL A 350 23.98 -14.23 -17.21
C VAL A 350 22.97 -13.10 -17.19
N LEU A 351 21.81 -13.36 -16.59
CA LEU A 351 20.68 -12.45 -16.49
C LEU A 351 20.50 -12.06 -15.03
N ALA A 352 19.79 -10.96 -14.78
CA ALA A 352 19.47 -10.52 -13.43
C ALA A 352 18.00 -10.13 -13.31
N ILE A 353 17.39 -10.51 -12.19
CA ILE A 353 16.12 -9.93 -11.72
C ILE A 353 16.38 -8.48 -11.28
N ARG A 354 15.54 -7.57 -11.74
CA ARG A 354 15.48 -6.16 -11.38
C ARG A 354 14.34 -5.97 -10.40
N THR A 355 14.69 -5.67 -9.17
CA THR A 355 13.74 -5.46 -8.08
C THR A 355 13.49 -3.97 -7.86
N GLY A 356 12.25 -3.59 -7.57
CA GLY A 356 11.89 -2.24 -7.18
C GLY A 356 10.88 -2.26 -6.05
N ALA A 357 11.01 -1.36 -5.07
CA ALA A 357 10.00 -1.15 -4.04
C ALA A 357 9.71 0.34 -3.85
N TYR A 358 8.43 0.70 -3.80
CA TYR A 358 7.99 2.09 -3.69
C TYR A 358 6.54 2.18 -3.17
N GLN A 359 6.19 3.35 -2.63
CA GLN A 359 4.83 3.71 -2.23
C GLN A 359 4.10 4.32 -3.42
N ALA A 360 2.81 4.01 -3.57
CA ALA A 360 1.89 4.76 -4.41
C ALA A 360 0.76 5.30 -3.54
N GLU A 361 0.75 6.60 -3.33
CA GLU A 361 -0.29 7.31 -2.59
C GLU A 361 -1.27 7.93 -3.60
N PHE A 362 -2.40 7.28 -3.80
CA PHE A 362 -3.44 7.75 -4.72
C PHE A 362 -4.31 8.82 -4.08
N LEU A 363 -4.76 9.79 -4.89
CA LEU A 363 -5.81 10.72 -4.45
C LEU A 363 -7.11 9.95 -4.34
N ARG A 364 -7.61 9.76 -3.11
CA ARG A 364 -8.85 9.02 -2.85
C ARG A 364 -10.04 9.63 -3.59
N GLU A 365 -10.10 10.97 -3.74
CA GLU A 365 -11.15 11.63 -4.53
C GLU A 365 -11.21 11.11 -5.98
N THR A 366 -10.05 10.88 -6.59
CA THR A 366 -9.97 10.31 -7.93
C THR A 366 -10.35 8.85 -7.94
N LEU A 367 -10.00 8.08 -6.92
CA LEU A 367 -10.39 6.67 -6.83
C LEU A 367 -11.90 6.48 -6.60
N MET A 368 -12.51 7.34 -5.78
CA MET A 368 -13.93 7.25 -5.44
C MET A 368 -14.86 7.73 -6.56
N GLY A 369 -14.39 8.66 -7.39
CA GLY A 369 -15.21 9.32 -8.40
C GLY A 369 -16.08 10.46 -7.82
N PRO A 370 -16.54 11.39 -8.69
CA PRO A 370 -17.13 12.66 -8.27
C PRO A 370 -18.41 12.50 -7.43
N THR A 371 -19.25 11.50 -7.73
CA THR A 371 -20.50 11.26 -7.00
C THR A 371 -20.23 10.86 -5.55
N ASN A 372 -19.32 9.91 -5.33
CA ASN A 372 -18.96 9.45 -4.00
C ASN A 372 -18.19 10.53 -3.23
N VAL A 373 -17.34 11.31 -3.90
CA VAL A 373 -16.71 12.49 -3.30
C VAL A 373 -17.75 13.50 -2.81
N ALA A 374 -18.76 13.81 -3.63
CA ALA A 374 -19.82 14.73 -3.24
C ALA A 374 -20.61 14.20 -2.03
N HIS A 375 -20.84 12.89 -1.95
CA HIS A 375 -21.49 12.24 -0.80
C HIS A 375 -20.67 12.37 0.47
N VAL A 376 -19.37 12.05 0.44
CA VAL A 376 -18.52 12.10 1.65
C VAL A 376 -18.21 13.53 2.12
N ARG A 377 -18.34 14.52 1.23
CA ARG A 377 -18.19 15.95 1.54
C ARG A 377 -19.39 16.52 2.30
N GLN A 378 -20.49 15.78 2.43
CA GLN A 378 -21.66 16.19 3.22
C GLN A 378 -21.66 15.52 4.60
N PRO A 379 -22.32 16.12 5.62
CA PRO A 379 -22.51 15.49 6.92
C PRO A 379 -23.20 14.13 6.78
N GLY A 380 -22.75 13.13 7.53
CA GLY A 380 -23.24 11.76 7.39
C GLY A 380 -22.51 10.73 8.25
N THR A 381 -23.06 9.52 8.34
CA THR A 381 -22.50 8.45 9.19
C THR A 381 -22.09 7.21 8.43
N ASP A 382 -22.61 7.02 7.22
CA ASP A 382 -22.37 5.90 6.32
C ASP A 382 -21.10 6.10 5.49
N TRP A 383 -20.76 5.15 4.61
CA TRP A 383 -19.75 5.31 3.56
C TRP A 383 -20.35 4.85 2.23
N PRO A 384 -20.13 5.55 1.10
CA PRO A 384 -20.77 5.16 -0.16
C PRO A 384 -20.21 3.83 -0.65
N GLU A 385 -21.03 3.07 -1.36
CA GLU A 385 -20.56 1.87 -2.05
C GLU A 385 -19.54 2.23 -3.13
N THR A 386 -18.64 1.28 -3.40
CA THR A 386 -17.62 1.43 -4.44
C THR A 386 -18.28 1.62 -5.81
N ASP A 387 -17.83 2.64 -6.54
CA ASP A 387 -18.22 2.83 -7.95
C ASP A 387 -17.50 1.78 -8.80
N HIS A 388 -18.17 0.66 -9.03
CA HIS A 388 -17.61 -0.48 -9.75
C HIS A 388 -17.24 -0.14 -11.20
N GLU A 389 -18.04 0.67 -11.91
CA GLU A 389 -17.73 1.04 -13.29
C GLU A 389 -16.47 1.90 -13.35
N HIS A 390 -16.35 2.85 -12.43
CA HIS A 390 -15.17 3.69 -12.30
C HIS A 390 -13.92 2.88 -11.92
N HIS A 391 -14.03 1.94 -10.97
CA HIS A 391 -12.92 1.03 -10.62
C HIS A 391 -12.50 0.12 -11.79
N VAL A 392 -13.43 -0.30 -12.65
CA VAL A 392 -13.08 -1.05 -13.88
C VAL A 392 -12.22 -0.19 -14.82
N ASP A 393 -12.57 1.07 -15.04
CA ASP A 393 -11.75 1.98 -15.87
C ASP A 393 -10.36 2.20 -15.24
N LEU A 394 -10.31 2.54 -13.94
CA LEU A 394 -9.06 2.78 -13.22
C LEU A 394 -8.11 1.57 -13.27
N THR A 395 -8.61 0.38 -12.99
CA THR A 395 -7.78 -0.84 -13.00
C THR A 395 -7.30 -1.21 -14.40
N GLN A 396 -8.10 -0.94 -15.44
CA GLN A 396 -7.66 -1.11 -16.82
C GLN A 396 -6.54 -0.12 -17.18
N ARG A 397 -6.59 1.13 -16.70
CA ARG A 397 -5.51 2.11 -16.89
C ARG A 397 -4.25 1.72 -16.12
N LEU A 398 -4.38 1.28 -14.88
CA LEU A 398 -3.25 0.80 -14.07
C LEU A 398 -2.57 -0.41 -14.73
N LYS A 399 -3.35 -1.39 -15.20
CA LYS A 399 -2.84 -2.51 -16.01
C LYS A 399 -2.14 -2.00 -17.27
N THR A 400 -2.74 -1.04 -17.98
CA THR A 400 -2.16 -0.48 -19.22
C THR A 400 -0.81 0.18 -18.95
N ALA A 401 -0.63 0.88 -17.83
CA ALA A 401 0.65 1.45 -17.44
C ALA A 401 1.72 0.34 -17.28
N TYR A 402 1.39 -0.76 -16.63
CA TYR A 402 2.32 -1.90 -16.50
C TYR A 402 2.54 -2.65 -17.82
N ASP A 403 1.54 -2.78 -18.68
CA ASP A 403 1.71 -3.33 -20.02
C ASP A 403 2.66 -2.46 -20.87
N ILE A 404 2.61 -1.13 -20.69
CA ILE A 404 3.58 -0.20 -21.29
C ILE A 404 4.97 -0.51 -20.73
N LEU A 405 5.15 -0.60 -19.41
CA LEU A 405 6.46 -0.90 -18.79
C LEU A 405 7.04 -2.24 -19.23
N ARG A 406 6.22 -3.29 -19.34
CA ARG A 406 6.64 -4.60 -19.85
C ARG A 406 7.17 -4.48 -21.27
N ARG A 407 6.58 -3.61 -22.10
CA ARG A 407 7.03 -3.34 -23.48
C ARG A 407 8.11 -2.28 -23.57
N TRP A 408 8.35 -1.54 -22.48
CA TRP A 408 9.31 -0.45 -22.41
C TRP A 408 10.67 -1.01 -22.05
N ASP A 409 11.56 -0.89 -23.01
CA ASP A 409 12.91 -1.38 -22.84
C ASP A 409 13.73 -0.50 -21.88
N TYR A 410 14.18 -1.12 -20.79
CA TYR A 410 15.21 -0.58 -19.91
C TYR A 410 16.62 -1.01 -20.34
N ASP A 411 16.77 -2.04 -21.19
CA ASP A 411 18.06 -2.60 -21.67
C ASP A 411 17.88 -3.60 -22.87
N VAL A 412 17.84 -3.18 -24.15
CA VAL A 412 17.89 -4.12 -25.31
C VAL A 412 19.33 -4.34 -25.82
N PRO A 413 19.70 -5.52 -26.42
CA PRO A 413 18.84 -6.28 -27.37
C PRO A 413 18.85 -7.83 -27.33
N PRO A 414 17.90 -8.48 -28.05
CA PRO A 414 18.24 -8.98 -29.40
C PRO A 414 17.13 -8.83 -30.48
N THR A 415 17.46 -8.10 -31.55
CA THR A 415 17.06 -8.24 -32.99
C THR A 415 16.97 -6.84 -33.64
N LYS A 416 17.29 -6.76 -34.94
CA LYS A 416 17.39 -5.51 -35.74
C LYS A 416 16.07 -4.74 -35.92
N ALA A 417 14.98 -5.17 -35.30
CA ALA A 417 13.63 -4.69 -35.59
C ALA A 417 12.92 -4.00 -34.41
N TYR A 418 13.59 -3.82 -33.26
CA TYR A 418 13.00 -3.02 -32.18
C TYR A 418 13.17 -1.52 -32.48
N ALA A 419 12.06 -0.85 -32.76
CA ALA A 419 11.97 0.60 -32.66
C ALA A 419 11.36 0.91 -31.28
N PRO A 420 12.10 1.53 -30.35
CA PRO A 420 11.50 2.04 -29.13
C PRO A 420 10.34 2.97 -29.52
N PRO A 421 9.26 3.03 -28.73
CA PRO A 421 8.23 4.03 -28.95
C PRO A 421 8.91 5.40 -29.00
N ARG A 422 8.71 6.16 -30.09
CA ARG A 422 9.22 7.52 -30.19
C ARG A 422 8.28 8.41 -29.40
N PHE A 423 8.64 8.65 -28.15
CA PHE A 423 8.00 9.64 -27.30
C PHE A 423 8.41 11.04 -27.81
N ARG A 424 7.43 11.89 -28.11
CA ARG A 424 7.66 13.28 -28.57
C ARG A 424 7.87 14.21 -27.40
#